data_AF-A0A1U8DYW8-F1
#
_entry.id   AF-A0A1U8DYW8-F1
#
_cell.length_a   1.000
_cell.length_b   1.000
_cell.length_c   1.000
_cell.angle_alpha   90.00
_cell.angle_beta   90.00
_cell.angle_gamma   90.00
#
_symmetry.space_group_name_H-M   'P 1'
#
loop_
_entity.id
_entity.type
_entity.pdbx_description
1 polymer ?
#
loop_
_entity_poly.entity_id
_entity_poly.type
_entity_poly.pdbx_seq_one_letter_code
_entity_poly.pdbx_strand_id
1 'polypeptide(L)'
;MAQCRIRPYEDGDYEAVRTIFADGIHEIAPAMCSKLLKSLKTHLFLLGLFLVGLAASGSILLALLPVAVILVVAWRSMKSIVTDYVQLALRTDLQDIRSTYLGATNTCLWVAEAGGAVVGLVAAVQLQDPAERGTALELKRLSVRQAYRGRGIARALSRTVLQFAQEHGYRAVVLETSMVQHAAQQLYERLGFRLVVTESPSLLARLLQFYILHYRLDIPAAP
;
A
#
# COMPACT_ATOMS: atom_id res chain seq x y z
N MET A 1 3.57 -28.32 -6.23
CA MET A 1 3.37 -26.96 -5.69
C MET A 1 2.08 -26.97 -4.89
N ALA A 2 2.08 -26.53 -3.63
CA ALA A 2 0.84 -26.49 -2.83
C ALA A 2 -0.19 -25.60 -3.53
N GLN A 3 -1.38 -26.13 -3.79
CA GLN A 3 -2.48 -25.41 -4.41
C GLN A 3 -2.94 -24.31 -3.45
N CYS A 4 -3.01 -23.07 -3.95
CA CYS A 4 -3.48 -21.94 -3.16
C CYS A 4 -5.00 -21.87 -3.23
N ARG A 5 -5.66 -21.82 -2.08
CA ARG A 5 -7.12 -21.70 -1.94
C ARG A 5 -7.45 -20.33 -1.36
N ILE A 6 -8.46 -19.65 -1.93
CA ILE A 6 -9.02 -18.43 -1.33
C ILE A 6 -10.25 -18.81 -0.54
N ARG A 7 -10.37 -18.29 0.68
CA ARG A 7 -11.54 -18.47 1.55
C ARG A 7 -11.82 -17.19 2.35
N PRO A 8 -13.04 -17.01 2.88
CA PRO A 8 -13.31 -15.97 3.85
C PRO A 8 -12.39 -16.09 5.08
N TYR A 9 -12.14 -14.96 5.71
CA TYR A 9 -11.41 -14.86 6.97
C TYR A 9 -12.09 -15.65 8.09
N GLU A 10 -11.27 -16.28 8.94
CA GLU A 10 -11.68 -16.93 10.17
C GLU A 10 -10.90 -16.33 11.36
N ASP A 11 -11.48 -16.38 12.57
CA ASP A 11 -10.87 -15.74 13.76
C ASP A 11 -9.47 -16.30 14.09
N GLY A 12 -9.16 -17.53 13.69
CA GLY A 12 -7.82 -18.13 13.81
C GLY A 12 -6.75 -17.47 12.91
N ASP A 13 -7.16 -16.68 11.90
CA ASP A 13 -6.25 -16.01 10.98
C ASP A 13 -5.78 -14.64 11.51
N TYR A 14 -6.33 -14.16 12.63
CA TYR A 14 -6.16 -12.79 13.14
C TYR A 14 -4.70 -12.30 13.14
N GLU A 15 -3.82 -13.06 13.80
CA GLU A 15 -2.39 -12.72 13.88
C GLU A 15 -1.73 -12.78 12.51
N ALA A 16 -2.02 -13.82 11.71
CA ALA A 16 -1.41 -13.98 10.40
C ALA A 16 -1.77 -12.83 9.45
N VAL A 17 -3.03 -12.39 9.44
CA VAL A 17 -3.51 -11.26 8.63
C VAL A 17 -2.78 -9.97 9.02
N ARG A 18 -2.69 -9.69 10.32
CA ARG A 18 -2.03 -8.48 10.85
C ARG A 18 -0.54 -8.48 10.54
N THR A 19 0.15 -9.61 10.73
CA THR A 19 1.58 -9.73 10.42
C THR A 19 1.84 -9.58 8.92
N ILE A 20 1.09 -10.28 8.05
CA ILE A 20 1.31 -10.22 6.59
C ILE A 20 1.09 -8.81 6.06
N PHE A 21 0.06 -8.12 6.56
CA PHE A 21 -0.17 -6.72 6.21
C PHE A 21 0.98 -5.82 6.69
N ALA A 22 1.37 -5.91 7.97
CA ALA A 22 2.43 -5.09 8.53
C ALA A 22 3.76 -5.28 7.77
N ASP A 23 4.17 -6.54 7.56
CA ASP A 23 5.38 -6.88 6.83
C ASP A 23 5.34 -6.34 5.40
N GLY A 24 4.22 -6.54 4.70
CA GLY A 24 4.04 -6.07 3.32
C GLY A 24 4.18 -4.55 3.17
N ILE A 25 3.67 -3.79 4.14
CA ILE A 25 3.79 -2.33 4.14
C ILE A 25 5.18 -1.86 4.59
N HIS A 26 5.82 -2.53 5.55
CA HIS A 26 7.18 -2.18 5.99
C HIS A 26 8.22 -2.30 4.86
N GLU A 27 7.99 -3.17 3.88
CA GLU A 27 8.82 -3.28 2.68
C GLU A 27 8.78 -2.04 1.77
N ILE A 28 7.82 -1.12 1.96
CA ILE A 28 7.67 0.09 1.15
C ILE A 28 8.75 1.15 1.49
N ALA A 29 9.16 1.25 2.76
CA ALA A 29 10.13 2.25 3.22
C ALA A 29 11.46 2.27 2.42
N PRO A 30 12.15 1.14 2.22
CA PRO A 30 13.40 1.12 1.43
C PRO A 30 13.18 1.50 -0.04
N ALA A 31 12.06 1.13 -0.65
CA ALA A 31 11.76 1.50 -2.03
C ALA A 31 11.55 3.03 -2.17
N MET A 32 10.86 3.63 -1.21
CA MET A 32 10.67 5.09 -1.17
C MET A 32 11.99 5.83 -0.98
N CYS A 33 12.85 5.34 -0.08
CA CYS A 33 14.18 5.88 0.14
C CYS A 33 15.07 5.77 -1.11
N SER A 34 15.11 4.60 -1.76
CA SER A 34 15.89 4.40 -2.98
C SER A 34 15.47 5.38 -4.09
N LYS A 35 14.17 5.61 -4.24
CA LYS A 35 13.65 6.57 -5.23
C LYS A 35 14.05 8.01 -4.90
N LEU A 36 13.93 8.39 -3.63
CA LEU A 36 14.31 9.72 -3.16
C LEU A 36 15.81 9.99 -3.36
N LEU A 37 16.66 9.03 -2.99
CA LEU A 37 18.12 9.13 -3.16
C LEU A 37 18.53 9.21 -4.63
N LYS A 38 17.83 8.54 -5.56
CA LYS A 38 18.12 8.58 -6.99
C LYS A 38 17.72 9.88 -7.69
N SER A 39 16.93 10.74 -7.04
CA SER A 39 16.46 11.99 -7.66
C SER A 39 17.60 13.00 -7.84
N LEU A 40 17.70 13.61 -9.03
CA LEU A 40 18.70 14.65 -9.31
C LEU A 40 18.60 15.83 -8.33
N LYS A 41 17.38 16.20 -7.94
CA LYS A 41 17.13 17.29 -6.99
C LYS A 41 17.76 17.01 -5.63
N THR A 42 17.68 15.75 -5.18
CA THR A 42 18.32 15.29 -3.93
C THR A 42 19.84 15.42 -4.03
N HIS A 43 20.44 14.98 -5.13
CA HIS A 43 21.89 15.11 -5.33
C HIS A 43 22.35 16.57 -5.34
N LEU A 44 21.64 17.46 -6.04
CA LEU A 44 21.95 18.88 -6.06
C LEU A 44 21.83 19.53 -4.68
N PHE A 45 20.80 19.14 -3.90
CA PHE A 45 20.61 19.61 -2.54
C PHE A 45 21.74 19.16 -1.60
N LEU A 46 22.09 17.86 -1.62
CA LEU A 46 23.17 17.31 -0.80
C LEU A 46 24.54 17.88 -1.19
N LEU A 47 24.77 18.08 -2.50
CA LEU A 47 25.99 18.72 -3.00
C LEU A 47 26.07 20.18 -2.54
N GLY A 48 24.97 20.94 -2.67
CA GLY A 48 24.92 22.33 -2.19
C GLY A 48 25.20 22.43 -0.69
N LEU A 49 24.58 21.56 0.12
CA LEU A 49 24.83 21.50 1.55
C LEU A 49 26.29 21.17 1.88
N PHE A 50 26.87 20.21 1.17
CA PHE A 50 28.28 19.86 1.30
C PHE A 50 29.20 21.04 0.96
N LEU A 51 28.95 21.71 -0.17
CA LEU A 51 29.75 22.86 -0.61
C LEU A 51 29.67 24.03 0.37
N VAL A 52 28.49 24.32 0.94
CA VAL A 52 28.31 25.33 1.99
C VAL A 52 29.10 24.95 3.25
N GLY A 53 29.02 23.69 3.69
CA GLY A 53 29.79 23.20 4.84
C GLY A 53 31.30 23.28 4.60
N LEU A 54 31.75 22.99 3.38
CA LEU A 54 33.16 23.09 2.98
C LEU A 54 33.64 24.54 2.97
N ALA A 55 32.86 25.45 2.40
CA ALA A 55 33.18 26.88 2.36
C ALA A 55 33.25 27.50 3.77
N ALA A 56 32.38 27.05 4.70
CA ALA A 56 32.34 27.56 6.05
C ALA A 56 33.46 27.03 6.96
N SER A 57 33.90 25.78 6.77
CA SER A 57 34.83 25.12 7.69
C SER A 57 36.23 24.87 7.12
N GLY A 58 36.40 24.90 5.80
CA GLY A 58 37.63 24.47 5.11
C GLY A 58 37.93 22.97 5.25
N SER A 59 37.06 22.19 5.90
CA SER A 59 37.29 20.78 6.23
C SER A 59 36.22 19.88 5.62
N ILE A 60 36.65 18.88 4.85
CA ILE A 60 35.78 17.88 4.23
C ILE A 60 35.01 17.08 5.30
N LEU A 61 35.66 16.75 6.42
CA LEU A 61 35.05 15.97 7.49
C LEU A 61 33.86 16.72 8.11
N LEU A 62 34.05 18.01 8.42
CA LEU A 62 32.99 18.85 8.97
C LEU A 62 31.87 19.12 7.96
N ALA A 63 32.20 19.22 6.67
CA ALA A 63 31.22 19.37 5.59
C ALA A 63 30.34 18.12 5.37
N LEU A 64 30.83 16.92 5.69
CA LEU A 64 30.07 15.67 5.56
C LEU A 64 29.06 15.43 6.69
N LEU A 65 29.32 15.96 7.89
CA LEU A 65 28.43 15.81 9.04
C LEU A 65 26.97 16.25 8.78
N PRO A 66 26.67 17.46 8.28
CA PRO A 66 25.29 17.87 8.03
C PRO A 66 24.61 17.01 6.96
N VAL A 67 25.35 16.56 5.94
CA VAL A 67 24.85 15.62 4.92
C VAL A 67 24.45 14.29 5.56
N ALA A 68 25.33 13.72 6.39
CA ALA A 68 25.06 12.47 7.09
C ALA A 68 23.87 12.59 8.04
N VAL A 69 23.77 13.70 8.80
CA VAL A 69 22.64 13.97 9.69
C VAL A 69 21.33 14.03 8.91
N ILE A 70 21.27 14.76 7.79
CA ILE A 70 20.06 14.83 6.97
C ILE A 70 19.66 13.46 6.44
N LEU A 71 20.61 12.66 5.96
CA LEU A 71 20.32 11.31 5.47
C LEU A 71 19.75 10.41 6.58
N VAL A 72 20.34 10.44 7.77
CA VAL A 72 19.86 9.68 8.94
C VAL A 72 18.47 10.14 9.38
N VAL A 73 18.25 11.46 9.47
CA VAL A 73 16.94 12.03 9.83
C VAL A 73 15.89 11.66 8.78
N ALA A 74 16.19 11.84 7.49
CA ALA A 74 15.28 11.49 6.41
C ALA A 74 14.90 10.00 6.44
N TRP A 75 15.89 9.10 6.65
CA TRP A 75 15.64 7.67 6.79
C TRP A 75 14.77 7.34 8.00
N ARG A 76 15.05 7.94 9.15
CA ARG A 76 14.28 7.73 10.39
C ARG A 76 12.84 8.25 10.25
N SER A 77 12.65 9.45 9.70
CA SER A 77 11.34 10.01 9.42
C SER A 77 10.54 9.15 8.44
N MET A 78 11.18 8.64 7.39
CA MET A 78 10.54 7.74 6.43
C MET A 78 10.05 6.44 7.09
N LYS A 79 10.91 5.82 7.92
CA LYS A 79 10.52 4.65 8.71
C LYS A 79 9.38 4.95 9.68
N SER A 80 9.37 6.15 10.29
CA SER A 80 8.28 6.58 11.17
C SER A 80 6.97 6.61 10.40
N ILE A 81 6.90 7.30 9.26
CA ILE A 81 5.67 7.42 8.46
C ILE A 81 5.07 6.05 8.11
N VAL A 82 5.90 5.11 7.67
CA VAL A 82 5.45 3.75 7.34
C VAL A 82 4.96 3.00 8.58
N THR A 83 5.68 3.14 9.71
CA THR A 83 5.29 2.51 10.98
C THR A 83 4.00 3.11 11.52
N ASP A 84 3.84 4.43 11.46
CA ASP A 84 2.66 5.14 11.94
C ASP A 84 1.43 4.74 11.12
N TYR A 85 1.57 4.59 9.80
CA TYR A 85 0.51 4.06 8.93
C TYR A 85 0.14 2.61 9.29
N VAL A 86 1.13 1.73 9.47
CA VAL A 86 0.89 0.33 9.90
C VAL A 86 0.17 0.30 11.25
N GLN A 87 0.63 1.10 12.21
CA GLN A 87 0.01 1.17 13.54
C GLN A 87 -1.42 1.71 13.48
N LEU A 88 -1.67 2.74 12.67
CA LEU A 88 -3.01 3.28 12.45
C LEU A 88 -3.95 2.20 11.92
N ALA A 89 -3.53 1.49 10.88
CA ALA A 89 -4.25 0.34 10.32
C ALA A 89 -4.52 -0.77 11.36
N LEU A 90 -3.48 -1.16 12.12
CA LEU A 90 -3.59 -2.20 13.15
C LEU A 90 -4.45 -1.80 14.36
N ARG A 91 -4.63 -0.51 14.63
CA ARG A 91 -5.44 0.04 15.73
C ARG A 91 -6.83 0.50 15.28
N THR A 92 -7.11 0.45 13.99
CA THR A 92 -8.42 0.82 13.45
C THR A 92 -9.08 -0.42 12.85
N ASP A 93 -9.09 -0.51 11.52
CA ASP A 93 -9.83 -1.53 10.78
C ASP A 93 -9.33 -2.96 11.02
N LEU A 94 -8.05 -3.15 11.36
CA LEU A 94 -7.51 -4.48 11.68
C LEU A 94 -7.50 -4.78 13.19
N GLN A 95 -7.88 -3.83 14.06
CA GLN A 95 -7.99 -4.11 15.49
C GLN A 95 -9.15 -5.08 15.76
N ASP A 96 -10.32 -4.76 15.22
CA ASP A 96 -11.51 -5.60 15.25
C ASP A 96 -11.94 -5.92 13.81
N ILE A 97 -11.27 -6.93 13.25
CA ILE A 97 -11.51 -7.40 11.88
C ILE A 97 -12.96 -7.85 11.72
N ARG A 98 -13.54 -8.48 12.74
CA ARG A 98 -14.89 -9.02 12.68
C ARG A 98 -15.92 -7.90 12.59
N SER A 99 -15.84 -6.92 13.49
CA SER A 99 -16.74 -5.77 13.45
C SER A 99 -16.59 -4.97 12.15
N THR A 100 -15.36 -4.79 11.68
CA THR A 100 -15.07 -3.94 10.51
C THR A 100 -15.42 -4.61 9.18
N TYR A 101 -15.06 -5.88 9.01
CA TYR A 101 -15.09 -6.58 7.72
C TYR A 101 -16.09 -7.73 7.65
N LEU A 102 -16.68 -8.16 8.77
CA LEU A 102 -17.70 -9.22 8.81
C LEU A 102 -19.04 -8.72 9.38
N GLY A 103 -19.09 -7.50 9.92
CA GLY A 103 -20.27 -6.96 10.60
C GLY A 103 -21.37 -6.44 9.67
N ALA A 104 -21.05 -6.10 8.41
CA ALA A 104 -22.00 -5.58 7.43
C ALA A 104 -22.09 -6.49 6.21
N THR A 105 -23.27 -6.55 5.57
CA THR A 105 -23.51 -7.37 4.35
C THR A 105 -22.63 -6.97 3.16
N ASN A 106 -21.99 -5.81 3.24
CA ASN A 106 -21.34 -5.11 2.14
C ASN A 106 -19.82 -4.95 2.36
N THR A 107 -19.27 -5.66 3.35
CA THR A 107 -17.83 -5.72 3.62
C THR A 107 -17.41 -7.18 3.74
N CYS A 108 -16.17 -7.48 3.34
CA CYS A 108 -15.63 -8.84 3.48
C CYS A 108 -14.10 -8.80 3.54
N LEU A 109 -13.51 -9.80 4.20
CA LEU A 109 -12.08 -10.06 4.17
C LEU A 109 -11.85 -11.51 3.74
N TRP A 110 -10.98 -11.69 2.75
CA TRP A 110 -10.55 -13.01 2.28
C TRP A 110 -9.09 -13.22 2.57
N VAL A 111 -8.76 -14.49 2.80
CA VAL A 111 -7.39 -14.96 2.96
C VAL A 111 -7.05 -15.95 1.86
N ALA A 112 -5.80 -15.92 1.43
CA ALA A 112 -5.21 -16.94 0.59
C ALA A 112 -4.47 -17.93 1.48
N GLU A 113 -4.81 -19.20 1.40
CA GLU A 113 -4.21 -20.29 2.15
C GLU A 113 -3.38 -21.18 1.23
N ALA A 114 -2.18 -21.57 1.68
CA ALA A 114 -1.36 -22.57 1.01
C ALA A 114 -0.63 -23.42 2.05
N GLY A 115 -0.79 -24.75 1.96
CA GLY A 115 -0.15 -25.67 2.91
C GLY A 115 -0.60 -25.49 4.36
N GLY A 116 -1.88 -25.17 4.59
CA GLY A 116 -2.45 -24.96 5.93
C GLY A 116 -2.10 -23.62 6.58
N ALA A 117 -1.40 -22.73 5.87
CA ALA A 117 -1.03 -21.42 6.38
C ALA A 117 -1.63 -20.30 5.52
N VAL A 118 -2.05 -19.22 6.17
CA VAL A 118 -2.41 -17.97 5.49
C VAL A 118 -1.15 -17.34 4.89
N VAL A 119 -1.21 -17.04 3.59
CA VAL A 119 -0.10 -16.49 2.80
C VAL A 119 -0.44 -15.17 2.13
N GLY A 120 -1.69 -14.74 2.18
CA GLY A 120 -2.11 -13.43 1.71
C GLY A 120 -3.51 -13.06 2.20
N LEU A 121 -3.84 -11.79 2.06
CA LEU A 121 -5.14 -11.23 2.43
C LEU A 121 -5.58 -10.18 1.41
N VAL A 122 -6.88 -9.94 1.35
CA VAL A 122 -7.49 -8.76 0.74
C VAL A 122 -8.79 -8.45 1.49
N ALA A 123 -9.10 -7.17 1.64
CA ALA A 123 -10.35 -6.73 2.20
C ALA A 123 -11.12 -5.88 1.19
N ALA A 124 -12.44 -5.92 1.29
CA ALA A 124 -13.34 -5.09 0.53
C ALA A 124 -14.32 -4.41 1.47
N VAL A 125 -14.54 -3.11 1.25
CA VAL A 125 -15.58 -2.36 1.96
C VAL A 125 -16.36 -1.47 1.04
N GLN A 126 -17.58 -1.12 1.42
CA GLN A 126 -18.31 -0.05 0.75
C GLN A 126 -17.56 1.28 0.89
N LEU A 127 -17.38 1.98 -0.23
CA LEU A 127 -16.76 3.29 -0.23
C LEU A 127 -17.60 4.28 0.60
N GLN A 128 -16.94 5.03 1.48
CA GLN A 128 -17.60 5.97 2.41
C GLN A 128 -17.82 7.37 1.81
N ASP A 129 -17.30 7.64 0.60
CA ASP A 129 -17.54 8.89 -0.11
C ASP A 129 -19.05 9.09 -0.33
N PRO A 130 -19.65 10.20 0.17
CA PRO A 130 -21.06 10.49 -0.03
C PRO A 130 -21.52 10.47 -1.50
N ALA A 131 -20.66 10.85 -2.45
CA ALA A 131 -20.98 10.89 -3.88
C ALA A 131 -21.03 9.50 -4.52
N GLU A 132 -20.34 8.52 -3.93
CA GLU A 132 -20.23 7.14 -4.44
C GLU A 132 -20.78 6.09 -3.45
N ARG A 133 -21.52 6.56 -2.43
CA ARG A 133 -22.02 5.70 -1.37
C ARG A 133 -23.00 4.67 -1.93
N GLY A 134 -22.60 3.40 -1.87
CA GLY A 134 -23.42 2.29 -2.37
C GLY A 134 -23.32 2.02 -3.86
N THR A 135 -22.44 2.72 -4.58
CA THR A 135 -22.18 2.45 -5.99
C THR A 135 -20.82 1.80 -6.22
N ALA A 136 -19.82 2.09 -5.37
CA ALA A 136 -18.48 1.52 -5.48
C ALA A 136 -18.04 0.73 -4.23
N LEU A 137 -17.22 -0.29 -4.48
CA LEU A 137 -16.53 -1.09 -3.48
C LEU A 137 -15.05 -0.72 -3.46
N GLU A 138 -14.48 -0.44 -2.29
CA GLU A 138 -13.06 -0.18 -2.10
C GLU A 138 -12.33 -1.51 -1.82
N LEU A 139 -11.38 -1.86 -2.70
CA LEU A 139 -10.42 -2.93 -2.47
C LEU A 139 -9.24 -2.36 -1.67
N LYS A 140 -9.02 -2.91 -0.47
CA LYS A 140 -7.92 -2.49 0.40
C LYS A 140 -7.21 -3.66 1.07
N ARG A 141 -6.07 -3.34 1.69
CA ARG A 141 -5.27 -4.28 2.50
C ARG A 141 -4.83 -5.52 1.73
N LEU A 142 -4.67 -5.41 0.41
CA LEU A 142 -4.10 -6.48 -0.41
C LEU A 142 -2.63 -6.69 -0.01
N SER A 143 -2.29 -7.87 0.47
CA SER A 143 -0.92 -8.22 0.84
C SER A 143 -0.67 -9.72 0.68
N VAL A 144 0.53 -10.09 0.24
CA VAL A 144 0.96 -11.48 0.04
C VAL A 144 2.36 -11.65 0.62
N ARG A 145 2.57 -12.71 1.41
CA ARG A 145 3.87 -13.09 1.95
C ARG A 145 4.92 -13.15 0.85
N GLN A 146 6.10 -12.59 1.11
CA GLN A 146 7.18 -12.47 0.13
C GLN A 146 7.50 -13.81 -0.57
N ALA A 147 7.59 -14.91 0.18
CA ALA A 147 7.89 -16.25 -0.34
C ALA A 147 6.84 -16.82 -1.33
N TYR A 148 5.63 -16.25 -1.34
CA TYR A 148 4.49 -16.68 -2.15
C TYR A 148 4.15 -15.73 -3.31
N ARG A 149 4.90 -14.62 -3.46
CA ARG A 149 4.73 -13.68 -4.56
C ARG A 149 5.16 -14.28 -5.90
N GLY A 150 4.71 -13.67 -7.00
CA GLY A 150 4.96 -14.17 -8.36
C GLY A 150 4.12 -15.40 -8.76
N ARG A 151 3.26 -15.90 -7.85
CA ARG A 151 2.42 -17.10 -8.08
C ARG A 151 0.97 -16.80 -8.44
N GLY A 152 0.66 -15.54 -8.78
CA GLY A 152 -0.71 -15.12 -9.13
C GLY A 152 -1.69 -14.97 -7.96
N ILE A 153 -1.25 -15.12 -6.70
CA ILE A 153 -2.12 -15.06 -5.52
C ILE A 153 -2.83 -13.70 -5.39
N ALA A 154 -2.09 -12.60 -5.52
CA ALA A 154 -2.68 -11.26 -5.45
C ALA A 154 -3.74 -11.04 -6.56
N ARG A 155 -3.51 -11.59 -7.76
CA ARG A 155 -4.49 -11.57 -8.85
C ARG A 155 -5.76 -12.36 -8.50
N ALA A 156 -5.59 -13.53 -7.91
CA ALA A 156 -6.71 -14.35 -7.50
C ALA A 156 -7.54 -13.65 -6.40
N LEU A 157 -6.88 -13.08 -5.38
CA LEU A 157 -7.51 -12.28 -4.33
C LEU A 157 -8.27 -11.07 -4.90
N SER A 158 -7.66 -10.30 -5.79
CA SER A 158 -8.35 -9.16 -6.42
C SER A 158 -9.55 -9.61 -7.25
N ARG A 159 -9.47 -10.75 -7.96
CA ARG A 159 -10.62 -11.29 -8.70
C ARG A 159 -11.76 -11.71 -7.79
N THR A 160 -11.47 -12.25 -6.61
CA THR A 160 -12.49 -12.54 -5.59
C THR A 160 -13.25 -11.27 -5.19
N VAL A 161 -12.56 -10.15 -5.01
CA VAL A 161 -13.20 -8.85 -4.73
C VAL A 161 -14.07 -8.38 -5.90
N LEU A 162 -13.58 -8.51 -7.15
CA LEU A 162 -14.34 -8.13 -8.33
C LEU A 162 -15.62 -8.97 -8.50
N GLN A 163 -15.52 -10.27 -8.25
CA GLN A 163 -16.66 -11.18 -8.30
C GLN A 163 -17.67 -10.84 -7.20
N PHE A 164 -17.21 -10.61 -5.97
CA PHE A 164 -18.08 -10.16 -4.88
C PHE A 164 -18.80 -8.86 -5.24
N ALA A 165 -18.08 -7.89 -5.83
CA ALA A 165 -18.67 -6.63 -6.26
C ALA A 165 -19.78 -6.82 -7.31
N GLN A 166 -19.56 -7.72 -8.28
CA GLN A 166 -20.57 -8.08 -9.29
C GLN A 166 -21.80 -8.74 -8.66
N GLU A 167 -21.61 -9.74 -7.80
CA GLU A 167 -22.69 -10.48 -7.14
C GLU A 167 -23.56 -9.60 -6.24
N HIS A 168 -22.97 -8.54 -5.67
CA HIS A 168 -23.67 -7.59 -4.80
C HIS A 168 -24.15 -6.32 -5.53
N GLY A 169 -24.05 -6.28 -6.87
CA GLY A 169 -24.60 -5.20 -7.70
C GLY A 169 -23.83 -3.88 -7.65
N TYR A 170 -22.57 -3.89 -7.21
CA TYR A 170 -21.72 -2.70 -7.28
C TYR A 170 -21.39 -2.34 -8.74
N ARG A 171 -21.32 -1.04 -9.01
CA ARG A 171 -21.03 -0.50 -10.35
C ARG A 171 -19.55 -0.29 -10.60
N ALA A 172 -18.74 -0.27 -9.54
CA ALA A 172 -17.30 -0.13 -9.67
C ALA A 172 -16.55 -0.71 -8.48
N VAL A 173 -15.26 -0.99 -8.71
CA VAL A 173 -14.27 -1.23 -7.66
C VAL A 173 -13.21 -0.14 -7.74
N VAL A 174 -12.90 0.47 -6.61
CA VAL A 174 -11.84 1.48 -6.47
C VAL A 174 -10.76 0.98 -5.53
N LEU A 175 -9.56 1.55 -5.64
CA LEU A 175 -8.47 1.27 -4.72
C LEU A 175 -7.44 2.39 -4.71
N GLU A 176 -6.68 2.44 -3.63
CA GLU A 176 -5.53 3.32 -3.47
C GLU A 176 -4.23 2.51 -3.44
N THR A 177 -3.19 3.03 -4.09
CA THR A 177 -1.85 2.49 -3.98
C THR A 177 -0.81 3.60 -4.03
N SER A 178 0.37 3.38 -3.47
CA SER A 178 1.44 4.38 -3.56
C SER A 178 2.23 4.22 -4.85
N MET A 179 2.78 5.32 -5.36
CA MET A 179 3.55 5.32 -6.60
C MET A 179 4.83 4.46 -6.58
N VAL A 180 5.27 4.01 -5.41
CA VAL A 180 6.45 3.14 -5.23
C VAL A 180 6.09 1.65 -5.27
N GLN A 181 4.79 1.31 -5.22
CA GLN A 181 4.29 -0.07 -5.30
C GLN A 181 4.07 -0.50 -6.76
N HIS A 182 5.14 -0.53 -7.56
CA HIS A 182 5.06 -0.83 -8.99
C HIS A 182 4.43 -2.19 -9.31
N ALA A 183 4.66 -3.21 -8.48
CA ALA A 183 4.05 -4.53 -8.66
C ALA A 183 2.53 -4.50 -8.49
N ALA A 184 2.01 -3.67 -7.58
CA ALA A 184 0.57 -3.49 -7.37
C ALA A 184 -0.04 -2.71 -8.54
N GLN A 185 0.59 -1.62 -8.99
CA GLN A 185 0.16 -0.85 -10.16
C GLN A 185 0.00 -1.74 -11.41
N GLN A 186 1.04 -2.53 -11.75
CA GLN A 186 0.99 -3.46 -12.86
C GLN A 186 -0.07 -4.55 -12.70
N LEU A 187 -0.33 -5.00 -11.47
CA LEU A 187 -1.39 -5.96 -11.20
C LEU A 187 -2.77 -5.35 -11.53
N TYR A 188 -3.04 -4.15 -11.03
CA TYR A 188 -4.32 -3.48 -11.21
C TYR A 188 -4.57 -3.11 -12.68
N GLU A 189 -3.57 -2.57 -13.38
CA GLU A 189 -3.67 -2.26 -14.81
C GLU A 189 -3.96 -3.51 -15.65
N ARG A 190 -3.32 -4.64 -15.35
CA ARG A 190 -3.59 -5.93 -16.03
C ARG A 190 -4.97 -6.51 -15.69
N LEU A 191 -5.56 -6.11 -14.56
CA LEU A 191 -6.92 -6.47 -14.19
C LEU A 191 -7.96 -5.52 -14.81
N GLY A 192 -7.51 -4.49 -15.54
CA GLY A 192 -8.37 -3.53 -16.24
C GLY A 192 -8.64 -2.24 -15.47
N PHE A 193 -8.11 -2.09 -14.25
CA PHE A 193 -8.25 -0.84 -13.50
C PHE A 193 -7.54 0.30 -14.24
N ARG A 194 -8.14 1.49 -14.19
CA ARG A 194 -7.60 2.72 -14.77
C ARG A 194 -7.25 3.70 -13.67
N LEU A 195 -6.11 4.37 -13.82
CA LEU A 195 -5.71 5.48 -12.95
C LEU A 195 -6.67 6.66 -13.19
N VAL A 196 -7.35 7.11 -12.14
CA VAL A 196 -8.32 8.22 -12.21
C VAL A 196 -7.82 9.47 -11.49
N VAL A 197 -7.14 9.33 -10.36
CA VAL A 197 -6.63 10.45 -9.56
C VAL A 197 -5.21 10.16 -9.11
N THR A 198 -4.38 11.21 -9.13
CA THR A 198 -3.06 11.21 -8.52
C THR A 198 -3.02 12.35 -7.52
N GLU A 199 -2.88 12.02 -6.25
CA GLU A 199 -2.87 13.00 -5.17
C GLU A 199 -1.56 12.95 -4.38
N SER A 200 -1.25 14.05 -3.70
CA SER A 200 -0.13 14.11 -2.78
C SER A 200 -0.68 14.39 -1.38
N PRO A 201 -0.33 13.59 -0.37
CA PRO A 201 -0.91 13.72 0.97
C PRO A 201 -0.47 15.02 1.67
N SER A 202 0.63 15.64 1.24
CA SER A 202 1.10 16.92 1.77
C SER A 202 1.94 17.68 0.75
N LEU A 203 2.21 18.97 1.03
CA LEU A 203 3.14 19.78 0.23
C LEU A 203 4.57 19.20 0.27
N LEU A 204 4.98 18.65 1.41
CA LEU A 204 6.27 18.00 1.57
C LEU A 204 6.35 16.73 0.72
N ALA A 205 5.31 15.89 0.74
CA ALA A 205 5.24 14.72 -0.13
C ALA A 205 5.33 15.11 -1.61
N ARG A 206 4.69 16.21 -2.02
CA ARG A 206 4.75 16.72 -3.39
C ARG A 206 6.16 17.17 -3.77
N LEU A 207 6.87 17.84 -2.85
CA LEU A 207 8.28 18.22 -3.03
C LEU A 207 9.17 16.98 -3.24
N LEU A 208 8.92 15.92 -2.46
CA LEU A 208 9.61 14.64 -2.55
C LEU A 208 9.11 13.76 -3.70
N GLN A 209 8.19 14.27 -4.52
CA GLN A 209 7.54 13.54 -5.62
C GLN A 209 6.94 12.21 -5.16
N PHE A 210 6.24 12.24 -4.02
CA PHE A 210 5.46 11.12 -3.49
C PHE A 210 3.97 11.34 -3.75
N TYR A 211 3.33 10.37 -4.39
CA TYR A 211 1.94 10.40 -4.78
C TYR A 211 1.21 9.12 -4.40
N ILE A 212 -0.06 9.26 -4.03
CA ILE A 212 -1.05 8.20 -3.94
C ILE A 212 -1.82 8.18 -5.25
N LEU A 213 -2.00 6.96 -5.77
CA LEU A 213 -2.63 6.66 -7.04
C LEU A 213 -3.96 5.99 -6.77
N HIS A 214 -5.02 6.59 -7.30
CA HIS A 214 -6.38 6.09 -7.21
C HIS A 214 -6.74 5.39 -8.50
N TYR A 215 -7.09 4.12 -8.38
CA TYR A 215 -7.50 3.30 -9.52
C TYR A 215 -8.99 2.98 -9.42
N ARG A 216 -9.65 2.92 -10.58
CA ARG A 216 -11.05 2.57 -10.72
C ARG A 216 -11.24 1.52 -11.82
N LEU A 217 -12.08 0.53 -11.55
CA LEU A 217 -12.61 -0.41 -12.54
C LEU A 217 -14.13 -0.34 -12.50
N ASP A 218 -14.74 0.11 -13.59
CA ASP A 218 -16.20 0.04 -13.73
C ASP A 218 -16.63 -1.40 -14.07
N ILE A 219 -17.64 -1.88 -13.36
CA ILE A 219 -18.25 -3.19 -13.58
C ILE A 219 -19.34 -3.02 -14.64
N PRO A 220 -19.31 -3.79 -15.74
CA PRO A 220 -20.39 -3.75 -16.71
C PRO A 220 -21.71 -4.12 -16.03
N ALA A 221 -22.77 -3.37 -16.33
CA ALA A 221 -24.10 -3.75 -15.89
C ALA A 221 -24.40 -5.18 -16.38
N ALA A 222 -24.97 -6.01 -15.50
CA ALA A 222 -25.49 -7.31 -15.92
C ALA A 222 -26.51 -7.07 -17.06
N PRO A 223 -26.44 -7.84 -18.15
CA PRO A 223 -27.37 -7.71 -19.28
C PRO A 223 -28.82 -8.00 -18.89
#